data_AF-X1SDI1-F1
#
_entry.id   AF-X1SDI1-F1
#
_cell.length_a   1.000
_cell.length_b   1.000
_cell.length_c   1.000
_cell.angle_alpha   90.00
_cell.angle_beta   90.00
_cell.angle_gamma   90.00
#
_symmetry.space_group_name_H-M   'P 1'
#
loop_
_entity.id
_entity.type
_entity.pdbx_description
1 polymer ?
#
loop_
_entity_poly.entity_id
_entity_poly.type
_entity_poly.pdbx_seq_one_letter_code
_entity_poly.pdbx_strand_id
1 'polypeptide(L)' 'MGSELVATRGGERESFDEACAIIGVEPEASWEEIARVYRVKAQFAHPDKGGDPERFKRIQKAYDYLKKVKGPKG' A
#
# COMPACT_ATOMS: atom_id res chain seq x y z
N MET A 1 14.98 18.78 -8.23
CA MET A 1 15.05 17.44 -7.60
C MET A 1 13.70 16.79 -7.83
N GLY A 2 13.71 15.53 -8.28
CA GLY A 2 12.65 14.84 -9.05
C GLY A 2 11.21 14.95 -8.53
N SER A 3 10.19 14.68 -9.33
CA SER A 3 10.13 13.75 -10.46
C SER A 3 9.08 14.25 -11.46
N GLU A 4 9.39 14.21 -12.76
CA GLU A 4 8.39 14.22 -13.83
C GLU A 4 7.52 12.98 -13.69
N LEU A 5 6.29 13.13 -13.21
CA LEU A 5 5.32 12.03 -13.21
C LEU A 5 4.66 11.94 -14.59
N VAL A 6 5.45 11.49 -15.57
CA VAL A 6 4.93 10.80 -16.74
C VAL A 6 4.49 9.42 -16.28
N ALA A 7 3.19 9.14 -16.34
CA ALA A 7 2.76 8.08 -17.24
C ALA A 7 1.24 8.02 -17.40
N THR A 8 0.88 7.82 -18.65
CA THR A 8 -0.45 7.51 -19.19
C THR A 8 -0.76 6.00 -19.01
N ARG A 9 -2.04 5.66 -19.27
CA ARG A 9 -2.77 4.36 -19.13
C ARG A 9 -3.61 4.25 -17.86
N GLY A 10 -4.87 4.69 -18.01
CA GLY A 10 -5.95 4.61 -17.03
C GLY A 10 -6.57 3.22 -16.94
N GLY A 11 -7.13 2.93 -15.77
CA GLY A 11 -7.74 1.65 -15.41
C GLY A 11 -7.15 1.06 -14.13
N GLU A 12 -5.86 0.68 -14.16
CA GLU A 12 -5.20 0.00 -13.03
C GLU A 12 -4.52 0.97 -12.04
N ARG A 13 -4.26 2.21 -12.48
CA ARG A 13 -3.57 3.22 -11.67
C ARG A 13 -4.38 3.68 -10.46
N GLU A 14 -5.68 3.87 -10.63
CA GLU A 14 -6.55 4.38 -9.56
C GLU A 14 -6.61 3.41 -8.37
N SER A 15 -6.64 2.10 -8.63
CA SER A 15 -6.64 1.08 -7.58
C SER A 15 -5.29 0.96 -6.87
N PHE A 16 -4.19 1.21 -7.59
CA PHE A 16 -2.84 1.20 -7.02
C PHE A 16 -2.59 2.42 -6.14
N ASP A 17 -2.98 3.61 -6.60
CA ASP A 17 -2.81 4.85 -5.85
C ASP A 17 -3.67 4.85 -4.58
N GLU A 18 -4.91 4.36 -4.67
CA GLU A 18 -5.77 4.16 -3.50
C GLU A 18 -5.16 3.18 -2.49
N ALA A 19 -4.62 2.05 -2.96
CA ALA A 19 -3.95 1.09 -2.09
C ALA A 19 -2.70 1.69 -1.42
N CYS A 20 -1.89 2.45 -2.17
CA CYS A 20 -0.75 3.19 -1.65
C CYS A 20 -1.18 4.23 -0.60
N ALA A 21 -2.24 5.00 -0.84
CA ALA A 21 -2.80 5.95 0.11
C ALA A 21 -3.35 5.27 1.38
N ILE A 22 -4.01 4.11 1.25
CA ILE A 22 -4.51 3.32 2.37
C ILE A 22 -3.36 2.86 3.27
N ILE A 23 -2.23 2.41 2.69
CA ILE A 23 -1.03 2.06 3.48
C ILE A 23 -0.27 3.31 3.92
N GLY A 24 -0.37 4.42 3.19
CA GLY A 24 0.38 5.65 3.45
C GLY A 24 1.81 5.58 2.91
N VAL A 25 1.95 5.05 1.70
CA VAL A 25 3.23 4.93 0.96
C VAL A 25 3.10 5.66 -0.36
N GLU A 26 4.22 6.13 -0.90
CA GLU A 26 4.22 6.75 -2.21
C GLU A 26 4.04 5.70 -3.32
N PRO A 27 3.38 6.04 -4.44
CA PRO A 27 3.24 5.12 -5.58
C PRO A 27 4.61 4.71 -6.15
N GLU A 28 5.61 5.57 -6.02
CA GLU A 28 6.99 5.30 -6.44
C GLU A 28 7.74 4.37 -5.46
N ALA A 29 7.29 4.25 -4.20
CA ALA A 29 7.98 3.54 -3.13
C ALA A 29 8.25 2.05 -3.43
N SER A 30 9.48 1.58 -3.22
CA SER A 30 9.87 0.18 -3.47
C SER A 30 9.04 -0.83 -2.65
N TRP A 31 8.94 -2.07 -3.13
CA TRP A 31 8.22 -3.14 -2.43
C TRP A 31 8.65 -3.31 -0.96
N GLU A 32 9.96 -3.18 -0.69
CA GLU A 32 10.53 -3.23 0.65
C GLU A 32 9.97 -2.13 1.57
N GLU A 33 9.83 -0.91 1.03
CA GLU A 33 9.25 0.24 1.74
C GLU A 33 7.77 -0.02 2.05
N ILE A 34 7.02 -0.53 1.06
CA ILE A 34 5.60 -0.89 1.22
C ILE A 34 5.43 -1.91 2.34
N ALA A 35 6.23 -2.98 2.34
CA ALA A 35 6.19 -4.01 3.36
C ALA A 35 6.57 -3.47 4.75
N ARG A 36 7.55 -2.58 4.83
CA ARG A 36 7.99 -1.95 6.07
C ARG A 36 6.88 -1.08 6.67
N VAL A 37 6.31 -0.17 5.89
CA VAL A 37 5.24 0.72 6.35
C VAL A 37 3.97 -0.06 6.70
N TYR A 38 3.61 -1.04 5.88
CA TYR A 38 2.50 -1.97 6.18
C TYR A 38 2.69 -2.63 7.55
N ARG A 39 3.86 -3.20 7.86
CA ARG A 39 4.11 -3.86 9.15
C ARG A 39 3.96 -2.91 10.33
N VAL A 40 4.40 -1.67 10.20
CA VAL A 40 4.23 -0.66 11.25
C VAL A 40 2.75 -0.36 11.42
N LYS A 41 2.04 -0.04 10.33
CA LYS A 41 0.63 0.36 10.36
C LYS A 41 -0.29 -0.77 10.80
N ALA A 42 -0.01 -2.00 10.39
CA ALA A 42 -0.72 -3.21 10.80
C ALA A 42 -0.61 -3.43 12.32
N GLN A 43 0.56 -3.17 12.91
CA GLN A 43 0.74 -3.23 14.36
C GLN A 43 -0.05 -2.15 15.10
N PHE A 44 -0.12 -0.94 14.55
CA PHE A 44 -0.92 0.15 15.13
C PHE A 44 -2.44 -0.05 14.97
N ALA A 45 -2.87 -0.63 13.86
CA ALA A 45 -4.27 -0.92 13.58
C ALA A 45 -4.74 -2.26 14.14
N HIS A 46 -3.88 -3.01 14.83
CA HIS A 46 -4.19 -4.36 15.30
C HIS A 46 -5.30 -4.33 16.36
N PRO A 47 -6.38 -5.11 16.21
CA PRO A 47 -7.50 -5.11 17.16
C PRO A 47 -7.08 -5.50 18.58
N ASP A 48 -6.13 -6.43 18.74
CA ASP A 48 -5.60 -6.80 20.07
C ASP A 48 -4.88 -5.64 20.79
N LYS A 49 -4.45 -4.61 20.08
CA LYS A 49 -3.84 -3.41 20.69
C LYS A 49 -4.83 -2.26 20.86
N GLY A 50 -6.14 -2.52 20.70
CA GLY A 50 -7.19 -1.50 20.71
C GLY A 50 -7.37 -0.80 19.36
N GLY A 51 -6.82 -1.36 18.28
CA GLY A 51 -6.99 -0.87 16.92
C GLY A 51 -8.34 -1.25 16.32
N ASP A 52 -8.65 -0.66 15.17
CA ASP A 52 -9.92 -0.90 14.48
C ASP A 52 -9.80 -2.06 13.47
N PRO A 53 -10.64 -3.12 13.59
CA PRO A 53 -10.57 -4.29 12.72
C PRO A 53 -10.97 -3.99 11.27
N GLU A 54 -11.84 -3.00 11.02
CA GLU A 54 -12.16 -2.59 9.65
C GLU A 54 -10.97 -1.89 9.00
N ARG A 55 -10.29 -1.01 9.75
CA ARG A 55 -9.08 -0.34 9.30
C ARG A 55 -7.97 -1.34 9.00
N PHE A 56 -7.78 -2.35 9.86
CA PHE A 56 -6.85 -3.44 9.61
C PHE A 56 -7.18 -4.20 8.32
N LYS A 57 -8.45 -4.58 8.12
CA LYS A 57 -8.90 -5.23 6.87
C LYS A 57 -8.62 -4.38 5.63
N ARG A 58 -8.84 -3.06 5.67
CA ARG A 58 -8.52 -2.17 4.54
C ARG A 58 -7.03 -2.14 4.23
N ILE A 59 -6.19 -2.01 5.26
CA ILE A 59 -4.72 -2.03 5.13
C ILE A 59 -4.25 -3.37 4.55
N GLN A 60 -4.81 -4.50 5.00
CA GLN A 60 -4.49 -5.81 4.44
C GLN A 60 -4.88 -5.95 2.98
N LYS A 61 -6.10 -5.54 2.61
CA LYS A 61 -6.57 -5.60 1.21
C LYS A 61 -5.68 -4.77 0.28
N ALA A 62 -5.34 -3.54 0.69
CA ALA A 62 -4.43 -2.69 -0.06
C ALA A 62 -3.05 -3.35 -0.23
N TYR A 63 -2.50 -3.94 0.84
CA TYR A 63 -1.21 -4.62 0.77
C TYR A 63 -1.22 -5.83 -0.15
N ASP A 64 -2.28 -6.64 -0.12
CA ASP A 64 -2.42 -7.79 -1.02
C ASP A 64 -2.48 -7.36 -2.49
N TYR A 65 -3.19 -6.26 -2.77
CA TYR A 65 -3.23 -5.67 -4.11
C TYR A 65 -1.85 -5.17 -4.55
N LEU A 66 -1.17 -4.37 -3.72
CA LEU A 66 0.18 -3.88 -4.01
C LEU A 66 1.18 -5.02 -4.20
N LYS A 67 1.03 -6.12 -3.45
CA LYS A 67 1.85 -7.32 -3.61
C LYS A 67 1.65 -7.97 -4.98
N LYS A 68 0.42 -8.00 -5.50
CA LYS A 68 0.14 -8.55 -6.83
C LYS A 68 0.68 -7.68 -7.96
N VAL A 69 0.63 -6.36 -7.79
CA VAL A 69 1.05 -5.39 -8.81
C VAL A 69 2.56 -5.17 -8.80
N LYS A 70 3.14 -4.92 -7.62
CA LYS A 70 4.54 -4.48 -7.41
C LYS A 70 5.40 -5.50 -6.65
N GLY A 71 4.80 -6.52 -6.05
CA GLY A 71 5.55 -7.57 -5.37
C GLY A 71 6.40 -8.38 -6.35
N PRO A 72 7.42 -9.09 -5.85
CA PRO A 72 8.28 -9.93 -6.68
C PRO A 72 7.42 -10.99 -7.37
N LYS A 73 7.38 -10.94 -8.71
CA LYS A 73 6.92 -12.06 -9.51
C LYS A 73 8.05 -13.09 -9.50
N GLY A 74 7.93 -14.06 -8.60
CA GLY A 74 8.74 -15.28 -8.64
C GLY A 74 8.45 -16.07 -9.90
#